data_AF-A5P6V1-F1
#
_entry.id   AF-A5P6V1-F1
#
_cell.length_a   1.000
_cell.length_b   1.000
_cell.length_c   1.000
_cell.angle_alpha   90.00
_cell.angle_beta   90.00
_cell.angle_gamma   90.00
#
_symmetry.space_group_name_H-M   'P 1'
#
loop_
_entity.id
_entity.type
_entity.pdbx_description
1 polymer ?
#
loop_
_entity_poly.entity_id
_entity_poly.type
_entity_poly.pdbx_seq_one_letter_code
_entity_poly.pdbx_strand_id
1 'polypeptide(L)'
;MKFNTAALVAVSAAALSLAACAESEQEAQEDLVEQQAESQEDLLEEQADLAEAQGDEATEEALDAQADALGEGGDAAEDQVDEGM
;
A
#
# COMPACT_ATOMS: atom_id res chain seq x y z
N MET A 1 -2.43 34.58 37.16
CA MET A 1 -2.61 33.14 36.87
C MET A 1 -1.23 32.54 36.69
N LYS A 2 -0.80 31.64 37.59
CA LYS A 2 0.48 30.92 37.44
C LYS A 2 0.18 29.68 36.63
N PHE A 3 0.51 29.69 35.34
CA PHE A 3 0.35 28.51 34.50
C PHE A 3 1.30 27.43 35.01
N ASN A 4 0.75 26.31 35.49
CA ASN A 4 1.53 25.17 35.98
C ASN A 4 2.28 24.56 34.80
N THR A 5 3.58 24.83 34.72
CA THR A 5 4.51 24.36 33.68
C THR A 5 4.43 22.84 33.45
N ALA A 6 4.06 22.07 34.47
CA ALA A 6 3.84 20.61 34.39
C ALA A 6 2.68 20.20 33.45
N ALA A 7 1.61 20.99 33.37
CA ALA A 7 0.48 20.71 32.47
C ALA A 7 0.85 20.94 31.00
N LEU A 8 1.79 21.85 30.73
CA LEU A 8 2.24 22.20 29.39
C LEU A 8 3.10 21.09 28.76
N VAL A 9 3.93 20.42 29.57
CA VAL A 9 4.79 19.30 29.14
C VAL A 9 4.00 18.04 28.81
N ALA A 10 2.93 17.75 29.56
CA ALA A 10 2.09 16.58 29.32
C ALA A 10 1.29 16.69 28.00
N VAL A 11 0.84 17.90 27.64
CA VAL A 11 0.12 18.15 26.38
C VAL A 11 1.06 18.00 25.17
N SER A 12 2.31 18.45 25.28
CA SER A 12 3.29 18.28 24.20
C SER A 12 3.67 16.82 23.94
N ALA A 13 3.71 15.96 24.97
CA ALA A 13 4.02 14.53 24.77
C ALA A 13 2.89 13.77 24.06
N ALA A 14 1.63 14.11 24.34
CA ALA A 14 0.47 13.53 23.66
C ALA A 14 0.32 14.03 22.20
N ALA A 15 0.69 15.27 21.92
CA ALA A 15 0.69 15.80 20.55
C ALA A 15 1.77 15.14 19.67
N LEU A 16 2.92 14.80 20.24
CA LEU A 16 4.01 14.11 19.52
C LEU A 16 3.66 12.66 19.17
N SER A 17 2.85 11.98 20.00
CA SER A 17 2.38 10.63 19.70
C SER A 17 1.29 10.59 18.62
N LEU A 18 0.50 11.66 18.44
CA LEU A 18 -0.46 11.76 17.33
C LEU A 18 0.23 12.07 16.00
N ALA A 19 1.35 12.80 16.02
CA ALA A 19 2.15 13.05 14.82
C ALA A 19 2.88 11.79 14.31
N ALA A 20 3.09 10.79 15.16
CA ALA A 20 3.63 9.48 14.78
C ALA A 20 2.56 8.51 14.25
N CYS A 21 1.29 8.91 14.25
CA CYS A 21 0.17 8.19 13.64
C CYS A 21 -0.48 8.97 12.49
N ALA A 22 0.13 10.09 12.09
CA ALA A 22 -0.27 10.84 10.91
C ALA A 22 0.61 10.35 9.76
N GLU A 23 0.19 9.24 9.15
CA GLU A 23 0.57 8.89 7.80
C GLU A 23 0.41 10.15 6.92
N SER A 24 1.41 10.42 6.09
CA SER A 24 1.35 11.62 5.25
C SER A 24 0.24 11.47 4.19
N GLU A 25 -0.32 12.57 3.67
CA GLU A 25 -1.25 12.48 2.53
C GLU A 25 -0.59 11.85 1.30
N GLN A 26 0.74 11.85 1.23
CA GLN A 26 1.53 11.20 0.21
C GLN A 26 1.54 9.68 0.40
N GLU A 27 1.95 9.21 1.58
CA GLU A 27 1.99 7.78 1.95
C GLU A 27 0.59 7.15 1.82
N ALA A 28 -0.47 7.86 2.21
CA ALA A 28 -1.85 7.38 1.99
C ALA A 28 -2.27 7.29 0.50
N GLN A 29 -1.59 8.00 -0.41
CA GLN A 29 -1.82 7.90 -1.85
C GLN A 29 -0.98 6.78 -2.47
N GLU A 30 0.26 6.60 -2.02
CA GLU A 30 1.13 5.47 -2.37
C GLU A 30 0.43 4.15 -1.99
N ASP A 31 0.04 4.00 -0.71
CA ASP A 31 -0.70 2.84 -0.19
C ASP A 31 -1.99 2.56 -0.97
N LEU A 32 -2.71 3.60 -1.39
CA LEU A 32 -3.96 3.43 -2.13
C LEU A 32 -3.72 2.89 -3.54
N VAL A 33 -2.62 3.32 -4.18
CA VAL A 33 -2.25 2.88 -5.53
C VAL A 33 -1.70 1.45 -5.48
N GLU A 34 -0.78 1.18 -4.56
CA GLU A 34 -0.20 -0.14 -4.32
C GLU A 34 -1.33 -1.15 -4.02
N GLN A 35 -2.20 -0.85 -3.05
CA GLN A 35 -3.28 -1.75 -2.67
C GLN A 35 -4.30 -2.00 -3.79
N GLN A 36 -4.50 -1.04 -4.71
CA GLN A 36 -5.36 -1.26 -5.89
C GLN A 36 -4.73 -2.18 -6.93
N ALA A 37 -3.41 -2.15 -7.08
CA ALA A 37 -2.68 -3.05 -7.96
C ALA A 37 -2.61 -4.45 -7.32
N GLU A 38 -2.10 -4.56 -6.10
CA GLU A 38 -1.96 -5.83 -5.37
C GLU A 38 -3.29 -6.58 -5.27
N SER A 39 -4.40 -5.89 -4.96
CA SER A 39 -5.71 -6.57 -4.87
C SER A 39 -6.24 -7.11 -6.19
N GLN A 40 -5.75 -6.61 -7.33
CA GLN A 40 -6.05 -7.18 -8.65
C GLN A 40 -5.08 -8.31 -9.01
N GLU A 41 -3.81 -8.18 -8.61
CA GLU A 41 -2.78 -9.22 -8.74
C GLU A 41 -3.21 -10.48 -7.98
N ASP A 42 -3.60 -10.35 -6.72
CA ASP A 42 -4.12 -11.43 -5.87
C ASP A 42 -5.22 -12.25 -6.57
N LEU A 43 -6.16 -11.56 -7.24
CA LEU A 43 -7.25 -12.23 -7.93
C LEU A 43 -6.78 -12.99 -9.17
N LEU A 44 -5.73 -12.52 -9.84
CA LEU A 44 -5.14 -13.20 -11.00
C LEU A 44 -4.31 -14.40 -10.54
N GLU A 45 -3.52 -14.27 -9.47
CA GLU A 45 -2.77 -15.37 -8.86
C GLU A 45 -3.69 -16.47 -8.34
N GLU A 46 -4.79 -16.14 -7.64
CA GLU A 46 -5.77 -17.15 -7.20
C GLU A 46 -6.39 -17.91 -8.40
N GLN A 47 -6.54 -17.25 -9.54
CA GLN A 47 -7.02 -17.90 -10.77
C GLN A 47 -5.92 -18.76 -11.42
N ALA A 48 -4.66 -18.34 -11.37
CA ALA A 48 -3.51 -19.11 -11.85
C ALA A 48 -3.34 -20.39 -11.01
N ASP A 49 -3.38 -20.28 -9.69
CA ASP A 49 -3.39 -21.40 -8.74
C ASP A 49 -4.51 -22.41 -9.05
N LEU A 50 -5.70 -21.90 -9.37
CA LEU A 50 -6.83 -22.74 -9.74
C LEU A 50 -6.61 -23.45 -11.10
N ALA A 51 -5.93 -22.80 -12.04
CA ALA A 51 -5.56 -23.39 -13.32
C ALA A 51 -4.46 -24.46 -13.16
N GLU A 52 -3.43 -24.19 -12.34
CA GLU A 52 -2.39 -25.15 -11.99
C GLU A 52 -2.99 -26.39 -11.32
N ALA A 53 -3.89 -26.20 -10.35
CA ALA A 53 -4.59 -27.29 -9.67
C ALA A 53 -5.44 -28.15 -10.62
N GLN A 54 -5.88 -27.59 -11.76
CA GLN A 54 -6.60 -28.30 -12.82
C GLN A 54 -5.67 -28.90 -13.88
N GLY A 55 -4.38 -28.61 -13.83
CA GLY A 55 -3.36 -29.06 -14.79
C GLY A 55 -3.36 -28.29 -16.10
N ASP A 56 -3.83 -27.03 -16.10
CA ASP A 56 -3.84 -26.15 -17.27
C ASP A 56 -2.70 -25.13 -17.22
N GLU A 57 -1.48 -25.62 -17.44
CA GLU A 57 -0.22 -24.83 -17.42
C GLU A 57 -0.25 -23.63 -18.38
N ALA A 58 -0.92 -23.74 -19.54
CA ALA A 58 -0.98 -22.64 -20.49
C ALA A 58 -1.85 -21.47 -20.00
N THR A 59 -2.88 -21.78 -19.20
CA THR A 59 -3.74 -20.77 -18.59
C THR A 59 -3.06 -20.16 -17.36
N GLU A 60 -2.38 -20.97 -16.55
CA GLU A 60 -1.54 -20.51 -15.43
C GLU A 60 -0.46 -19.53 -15.92
N GLU A 61 0.41 -19.91 -16.85
CA GLU A 61 1.45 -19.01 -17.38
C GLU A 61 0.88 -17.70 -17.96
N ALA A 62 -0.32 -17.73 -18.54
CA ALA A 62 -0.96 -16.54 -19.09
C ALA A 62 -1.58 -15.62 -18.01
N LEU A 63 -2.01 -16.18 -16.89
CA LEU A 63 -2.52 -15.44 -15.74
C LEU A 63 -1.37 -14.85 -14.92
N ASP A 64 -0.31 -15.62 -14.68
CA ASP A 64 0.91 -15.15 -14.02
C ASP A 64 1.52 -13.98 -14.78
N ALA A 65 1.69 -14.10 -16.10
CA ALA A 65 2.23 -12.99 -16.90
C ALA A 65 1.35 -11.73 -16.88
N GLN A 66 0.05 -11.87 -16.61
CA GLN A 66 -0.84 -10.71 -16.41
C GLN A 66 -0.73 -10.13 -15.00
N ALA A 67 -0.58 -10.97 -13.98
CA ALA A 67 -0.32 -10.57 -12.61
C ALA A 67 0.99 -9.77 -12.53
N ASP A 68 2.09 -10.32 -13.08
CA ASP A 68 3.39 -9.66 -13.18
C ASP A 68 3.29 -8.26 -13.83
N ALA A 69 2.62 -8.18 -14.98
CA ALA A 69 2.47 -6.92 -15.71
C ALA A 69 1.61 -5.90 -14.95
N LEU A 70 0.73 -6.36 -14.07
CA LEU A 70 -0.11 -5.51 -13.24
C LEU A 70 0.65 -5.03 -12.00
N GLY A 71 1.43 -5.90 -11.35
CA GLY A 71 2.33 -5.54 -10.26
C GLY A 71 3.36 -4.49 -10.69
N GLU A 72 4.08 -4.74 -11.79
CA GLU A 72 5.03 -3.75 -12.35
C GLU A 72 4.36 -2.42 -12.73
N GLY A 73 3.09 -2.47 -13.17
CA GLY A 73 2.30 -1.28 -13.47
C GLY A 73 1.86 -0.52 -12.21
N GLY A 74 1.63 -1.23 -11.11
CA GLY A 74 1.35 -0.71 -9.77
C GLY A 74 2.57 0.02 -9.21
N ASP A 75 3.73 -0.63 -9.20
CA ASP A 75 5.02 -0.06 -8.78
C ASP A 75 5.31 1.24 -9.54
N ALA A 76 5.17 1.22 -10.87
CA ALA A 76 5.41 2.40 -11.69
C ALA A 76 4.40 3.55 -11.42
N ALA A 77 3.21 3.23 -10.90
CA ALA A 77 2.22 4.22 -10.51
C ALA A 77 2.48 4.78 -9.11
N GLU A 78 2.93 3.93 -8.17
CA GLU A 78 3.43 4.34 -6.85
C GLU A 78 4.63 5.28 -7.00
N ASP A 79 5.63 4.90 -7.81
CA ASP A 79 6.82 5.73 -8.11
C ASP A 79 6.43 7.11 -8.65
N GLN A 80 5.38 7.20 -9.47
CA GLN A 80 4.90 8.49 -9.98
C GLN A 80 4.26 9.37 -8.90
N VAL A 81 3.68 8.76 -7.85
CA VAL A 81 3.16 9.49 -6.70
C VAL A 81 4.32 10.00 -5.84
N ASP A 82 5.35 9.18 -5.60
CA ASP A 82 6.54 9.59 -4.83
C ASP A 82 7.36 10.67 -5.55
N GLU A 83 7.64 10.50 -6.85
CA GLU A 83 8.44 11.46 -7.65
C GLU A 83 7.71 12.76 -8.03
N GLY A 84 6.38 12.79 -7.90
CA GLY A 84 5.52 13.87 -8.40
C GLY A 84 5.37 15.10 -7.50
N MET A 85 5.98 15.11 -6.30
CA MET A 85 5.82 16.14 -5.26
C MET A 85 7.16 16.70 -4.74
#